data_AF-M1AX14-F1
#
_entry.id   AF-M1AX14-F1
#
_cell.length_a   1.000
_cell.length_b   1.000
_cell.length_c   1.000
_cell.angle_alpha   90.00
_cell.angle_beta   90.00
_cell.angle_gamma   90.00
#
_symmetry.space_group_name_H-M   'P 1'
#
loop_
_entity.id
_entity.type
_entity.pdbx_description
1 polymer ?
#
loop_
_entity_poly.entity_id
_entity_poly.type
_entity_poly.pdbx_seq_one_letter_code
_entity_poly.pdbx_strand_id
1 'polypeptide(L)'
;MYVGTLEILCYLSSYADHVKLEEKKEDLGEILNGDRLVSGPYALYFLVDKDLEILCRKKLTKNEVPQFRRAVDKDYYFEMHYDELPVWGLIGRVENREETEDTKYYKYFLYKHIHFDIHYNMDRVIEITARMDPHSVLDLTEDREVDAEFTYTAKWKGTYILFENRMDKFMQTSLPHILEIHWFSIINSCVTVLL
;
A
#
# COMPACT_ATOMS: atom_id res chain seq x y z
N MET A 1 -3.01 10.91 -8.54
CA MET A 1 -2.58 9.80 -7.67
C MET A 1 -3.53 9.76 -6.50
N TYR A 2 -4.33 8.71 -6.35
CA TYR A 2 -5.46 8.72 -5.42
C TYR A 2 -5.37 7.58 -4.43
N VAL A 3 -5.63 7.85 -3.16
CA VAL A 3 -5.41 6.87 -2.10
C VAL A 3 -6.72 6.63 -1.34
N GLY A 4 -7.16 5.37 -1.29
CA GLY A 4 -8.34 4.93 -0.51
C GLY A 4 -8.02 4.43 0.92
N THR A 5 -6.75 4.14 1.25
CA THR A 5 -6.38 3.58 2.58
C THR A 5 -5.09 4.12 3.23
N LEU A 6 -4.30 5.01 2.61
CA LEU A 6 -3.21 5.76 3.29
C LEU A 6 -3.74 6.90 4.18
N GLU A 7 -4.79 6.67 4.96
CA GLU A 7 -5.05 7.53 6.13
C GLU A 7 -4.10 7.18 7.30
N ILE A 8 -3.40 6.05 7.25
CA ILE A 8 -2.88 5.43 8.49
C ILE A 8 -1.40 5.76 8.78
N LEU A 9 -0.50 5.90 7.80
CA LEU A 9 0.96 5.96 8.11
C LEU A 9 1.49 7.37 8.48
N CYS A 10 1.19 8.41 7.70
CA CYS A 10 1.64 9.78 7.99
C CYS A 10 0.51 10.73 8.46
N TYR A 11 -0.78 10.36 8.38
CA TYR A 11 -1.90 11.31 8.53
C TYR A 11 -2.41 11.53 9.96
N LEU A 12 -2.15 10.60 10.90
CA LEU A 12 -2.73 10.66 12.25
C LEU A 12 -2.03 11.59 13.27
N SER A 13 -1.11 12.48 12.88
CA SER A 13 -0.60 13.49 13.82
C SER A 13 -0.28 14.80 13.10
N SER A 14 -0.62 15.90 13.76
CA SER A 14 -0.68 17.30 13.31
C SER A 14 0.65 17.93 12.86
N TYR A 15 1.44 17.23 12.04
CA TYR A 15 2.75 17.65 11.58
C TYR A 15 2.94 17.34 10.08
N ALA A 16 1.88 17.57 9.29
CA ALA A 16 1.95 17.63 7.84
C ALA A 16 1.60 19.06 7.37
N ASP A 17 2.30 20.07 7.89
CA ASP A 17 2.01 21.49 7.64
C ASP A 17 2.18 21.94 6.16
N HIS A 18 2.47 21.03 5.23
CA HIS A 18 2.63 21.36 3.80
C HIS A 18 1.99 20.39 2.80
N VAL A 19 1.32 19.31 3.22
CA VAL A 19 0.62 18.44 2.24
C VAL A 19 -0.82 18.93 2.09
N LYS A 20 -1.03 19.88 1.21
CA LYS A 20 -2.36 20.35 0.81
C LYS A 20 -3.09 19.17 0.13
N LEU A 21 -4.07 18.58 0.81
CA LEU A 21 -4.98 17.61 0.21
C LEU A 21 -5.80 18.31 -0.84
N GLU A 22 -5.50 18.06 -2.10
CA GLU A 22 -6.42 18.37 -3.18
C GLU A 22 -7.32 17.15 -3.37
N GLU A 23 -8.58 17.31 -2.96
CA GLU A 23 -9.66 16.36 -3.25
C GLU A 23 -9.78 16.22 -4.77
N LYS A 24 -9.89 14.97 -5.24
CA LYS A 24 -10.20 14.72 -6.64
C LYS A 24 -11.61 15.18 -6.93
N LYS A 25 -11.82 15.80 -8.09
CA LYS A 25 -13.16 15.86 -8.66
C LYS A 25 -13.57 14.47 -9.15
N GLU A 26 -14.38 13.79 -8.35
CA GLU A 26 -14.85 12.42 -8.60
C GLU A 26 -15.75 12.35 -9.84
N ASP A 27 -15.66 11.24 -10.56
CA ASP A 27 -16.61 10.90 -11.64
C ASP A 27 -17.86 10.20 -11.08
N LEU A 28 -18.95 10.16 -11.85
CA LEU A 28 -20.23 9.58 -11.40
C LEU A 28 -20.09 8.12 -10.94
N GLY A 29 -19.21 7.34 -11.57
CA GLY A 29 -18.92 5.96 -11.13
C GLY A 29 -18.23 5.88 -9.77
N GLU A 30 -17.34 6.82 -9.45
CA GLU A 30 -16.60 6.88 -8.18
C GLU A 30 -17.53 7.28 -7.03
N ILE A 31 -18.45 8.22 -7.28
CA ILE A 31 -19.48 8.64 -6.32
C ILE A 31 -20.41 7.48 -5.96
N LEU A 32 -20.76 6.63 -6.94
CA LEU A 32 -21.64 5.49 -6.72
C LEU A 32 -20.96 4.35 -5.96
N ASN A 33 -19.64 4.21 -6.09
CA ASN A 33 -18.85 3.29 -5.28
C ASN A 33 -18.62 3.79 -3.85
N GLY A 34 -18.82 5.10 -3.61
CA GLY A 34 -18.55 5.74 -2.33
C GLY A 34 -17.06 6.01 -2.08
N ASP A 35 -16.25 6.03 -3.14
CA ASP A 35 -14.81 6.23 -3.05
C ASP A 35 -14.51 7.72 -2.84
N ARG A 36 -13.84 8.07 -1.74
CA ARG A 36 -13.33 9.42 -1.50
C ARG A 36 -11.85 9.49 -1.82
N LEU A 37 -11.52 9.95 -3.02
CA LEU A 37 -10.16 9.90 -3.56
C LEU A 37 -9.36 11.17 -3.22
N VAL A 38 -8.28 11.00 -2.45
CA VAL A 38 -7.36 12.10 -2.08
C VAL A 38 -5.99 11.98 -2.73
N SER A 39 -5.38 13.12 -3.05
CA SER A 39 -4.03 13.17 -3.60
C SER A 39 -3.00 12.56 -2.64
N GLY A 40 -2.32 11.49 -3.07
CA GLY A 40 -1.32 10.80 -2.26
C GLY A 40 -0.03 11.61 -2.05
N PRO A 41 0.73 11.36 -0.97
CA PRO A 41 1.90 12.17 -0.60
C PRO A 41 3.19 11.85 -1.39
N TYR A 42 3.16 10.89 -2.32
CA TYR A 42 4.33 10.46 -3.08
C TYR A 42 4.44 11.25 -4.39
N ALA A 43 5.58 11.92 -4.61
CA ALA A 43 5.84 12.73 -5.79
C ALA A 43 6.41 11.89 -6.95
N LEU A 44 5.57 11.04 -7.54
CA LEU A 44 5.94 10.15 -8.65
C LEU A 44 5.77 10.83 -10.01
N TYR A 45 6.76 11.62 -10.42
CA TYR A 45 6.77 12.27 -11.74
C TYR A 45 7.29 11.33 -12.83
N PHE A 46 6.69 11.41 -14.02
CA PHE A 46 7.00 10.55 -15.15
C PHE A 46 8.48 10.62 -15.55
N LEU A 47 9.14 9.46 -15.64
CA LEU A 47 10.57 9.31 -15.95
C LEU A 47 11.53 10.04 -14.99
N VAL A 48 11.07 10.34 -13.77
CA VAL A 48 11.92 10.91 -12.71
C VAL A 48 12.21 9.81 -11.69
N ASP A 49 13.41 9.26 -11.77
CA ASP A 49 13.94 8.34 -10.77
C ASP A 49 14.17 9.05 -9.43
N LYS A 50 13.90 8.33 -8.34
CA LYS A 50 14.20 8.73 -6.96
C LYS A 50 14.89 7.56 -6.27
N ASP A 51 16.10 7.75 -5.78
CA ASP A 51 16.86 6.69 -5.09
C ASP A 51 16.49 6.54 -3.62
N LEU A 52 16.24 7.65 -2.91
CA LEU A 52 15.86 7.65 -1.51
C LEU A 52 15.22 9.01 -1.17
N GLU A 53 13.91 9.12 -1.33
CA GLU A 53 13.16 10.32 -0.99
C GLU A 53 12.54 10.18 0.39
N ILE A 54 12.63 11.23 1.21
CA ILE A 54 11.98 11.26 2.52
C ILE A 54 10.52 11.65 2.33
N LEU A 55 9.62 10.77 2.76
CA LEU A 55 8.19 11.04 2.75
C LEU A 55 7.79 11.89 3.96
N CYS A 56 8.05 11.37 5.16
CA CYS A 56 7.72 12.06 6.41
C CYS A 56 8.61 11.53 7.54
N ARG A 57 8.88 12.39 8.53
CA ARG A 57 9.46 12.00 9.82
C ARG A 57 8.37 12.11 10.87
N LYS A 58 8.15 11.05 11.64
CA LYS A 58 7.11 11.01 12.68
C LYS A 58 7.64 10.30 13.91
N LYS A 59 7.41 10.90 15.07
CA LYS A 59 7.57 10.21 16.35
C LYS A 59 6.27 9.50 16.68
N LEU A 60 6.29 8.17 16.68
CA LEU A 60 5.15 7.35 17.11
C LEU A 60 5.07 7.41 18.64
N THR A 61 3.94 7.90 19.14
CA THR A 61 3.69 7.97 20.58
C THR A 61 3.38 6.58 21.16
N LYS A 62 3.50 6.45 22.48
CA LYS A 62 3.14 5.23 23.21
C LYS A 62 1.70 4.76 22.97
N ASN A 63 0.79 5.68 22.60
CA ASN A 63 -0.60 5.36 22.31
C ASN A 63 -0.83 4.95 20.84
N GLU A 64 0.01 5.42 19.91
CA GLU A 64 -0.08 5.09 18.48
C GLU A 64 0.57 3.75 18.16
N VAL A 65 1.68 3.40 18.82
CA VAL A 65 2.40 2.14 18.58
C VAL A 65 1.48 0.91 18.70
N PRO A 66 0.63 0.76 19.73
CA PRO A 66 -0.34 -0.33 19.79
C PRO A 66 -1.37 -0.33 18.65
N GLN A 67 -1.73 0.84 18.11
CA GLN A 67 -2.67 0.94 16.99
C GLN A 67 -2.04 0.41 15.71
N PHE A 68 -0.80 0.84 15.41
CA PHE A 68 -0.04 0.30 14.29
C PHE A 68 0.23 -1.19 14.46
N ARG A 69 0.57 -1.65 15.67
CA ARG A 69 0.76 -3.07 15.96
C ARG A 69 -0.49 -3.89 15.62
N ARG A 70 -1.68 -3.43 16.03
CA ARG A 70 -2.95 -4.10 15.68
C ARG A 70 -3.24 -4.08 14.19
N ALA A 71 -2.86 -3.01 13.48
CA ALA A 71 -3.02 -2.94 12.03
C ALA A 71 -2.10 -3.94 11.33
N VAL A 72 -0.83 -4.04 11.76
CA VAL A 72 0.12 -5.05 11.28
C VAL A 72 -0.37 -6.47 11.59
N ASP A 73 -0.88 -6.71 12.80
CA ASP A 73 -1.45 -8.01 13.18
C ASP A 73 -2.66 -8.43 12.33
N LYS A 74 -3.40 -7.46 11.81
CA LYS A 74 -4.55 -7.70 10.92
C LYS A 74 -4.17 -7.64 9.43
N ASP A 75 -2.88 -7.67 9.12
CA ASP A 75 -2.37 -7.66 7.75
C ASP A 75 -2.91 -6.48 6.92
N TYR A 76 -3.01 -5.30 7.55
CA TYR A 76 -3.45 -4.10 6.85
C TYR A 76 -2.49 -3.75 5.72
N TYR A 77 -3.05 -3.27 4.62
CA TYR A 77 -2.32 -2.77 3.47
C TYR A 77 -2.79 -1.36 3.14
N PHE A 78 -1.96 -0.62 2.42
CA PHE A 78 -2.40 0.61 1.77
C PHE A 78 -2.81 0.32 0.34
N GLU A 79 -3.74 1.14 -0.15
CA GLU A 79 -4.15 1.18 -1.55
C GLU A 79 -3.92 2.58 -2.11
N MET A 80 -3.35 2.63 -3.31
CA MET A 80 -3.22 3.85 -4.10
C MET A 80 -3.42 3.57 -5.58
N HIS A 81 -3.80 4.61 -6.32
CA HIS A 81 -3.97 4.57 -7.76
C HIS A 81 -2.97 5.53 -8.41
N TYR A 82 -2.22 5.02 -9.38
CA TYR A 82 -1.30 5.79 -10.20
C TYR A 82 -1.59 5.49 -11.67
N ASP A 83 -1.95 6.53 -12.45
CA ASP A 83 -2.39 6.36 -13.85
C ASP A 83 -3.52 5.31 -14.01
N GLU A 84 -4.49 5.33 -13.10
CA GLU A 84 -5.62 4.38 -12.99
C GLU A 84 -5.21 2.93 -12.68
N LEU A 85 -3.92 2.66 -12.47
CA LEU A 85 -3.45 1.36 -12.00
C LEU A 85 -3.48 1.34 -10.47
N PRO A 86 -4.19 0.38 -9.85
CA PRO A 86 -4.15 0.22 -8.41
C PRO A 86 -2.83 -0.42 -8.00
N VAL A 87 -2.36 0.01 -6.83
CA VAL A 87 -1.12 -0.41 -6.20
C VAL A 87 -1.42 -0.64 -4.74
N TRP A 88 -1.02 -1.81 -4.26
CA TRP A 88 -1.19 -2.19 -2.87
C TRP A 88 0.13 -2.59 -2.25
N GLY A 89 0.20 -2.49 -0.93
CA GLY A 89 1.34 -2.98 -0.18
C GLY A 89 1.03 -3.12 1.31
N LEU A 90 1.48 -4.22 1.91
CA LEU A 90 1.35 -4.43 3.35
C LEU A 90 2.09 -3.33 4.11
N ILE A 91 1.50 -2.86 5.21
CA ILE A 91 2.14 -1.83 6.04
C ILE A 91 3.22 -2.42 6.95
N GLY A 92 3.21 -3.73 7.18
CA GLY A 92 4.14 -4.41 8.08
C GLY A 92 4.09 -5.93 7.96
N ARG A 93 4.76 -6.62 8.88
CA ARG A 93 4.75 -8.08 9.02
C ARG A 93 4.79 -8.52 10.47
N VAL A 94 4.35 -9.75 10.72
CA VAL A 94 4.47 -10.43 12.01
C VAL A 94 5.45 -11.60 11.86
N GLU A 95 6.43 -11.69 12.74
CA GLU A 95 7.33 -12.85 12.84
C GLU A 95 6.90 -13.78 13.97
N ASN A 96 7.27 -15.06 13.85
CA ASN A 96 6.93 -16.18 14.77
C ASN A 96 5.45 -16.61 14.80
N ARG A 97 4.60 -16.06 13.92
CA ARG A 97 3.19 -16.46 13.81
C ARG A 97 3.02 -17.94 13.45
N GLU A 98 3.93 -18.48 12.63
CA GLU A 98 3.89 -19.88 12.18
C GLU A 98 4.54 -20.85 13.19
N GLU A 99 5.41 -20.34 14.07
CA GLU A 99 6.18 -21.17 15.01
C GLU A 99 5.42 -21.45 16.30
N THR A 100 4.51 -20.55 16.69
CA THR A 100 3.76 -20.67 17.94
C THR A 100 2.41 -19.95 17.86
N GLU A 101 1.40 -20.48 18.53
CA GLU A 101 0.11 -19.80 18.72
C GLU A 101 0.18 -18.77 19.87
N ASP A 102 1.26 -18.78 20.64
CA ASP A 102 1.39 -18.00 21.86
C ASP A 102 1.88 -16.59 21.52
N THR A 103 0.92 -15.66 21.42
CA THR A 103 1.11 -14.26 20.97
C THR A 103 2.21 -13.48 21.67
N LYS A 104 2.66 -13.93 22.85
CA LYS A 104 3.79 -13.34 23.59
C LYS A 104 5.11 -13.39 22.85
N TYR A 105 5.27 -14.34 21.92
CA TYR A 105 6.48 -14.49 21.13
C TYR A 105 6.40 -13.77 19.78
N TYR A 106 5.27 -13.16 19.45
CA TYR A 106 5.10 -12.45 18.19
C TYR A 106 5.91 -11.16 18.19
N LYS A 107 6.61 -10.94 17.09
CA LYS A 107 7.31 -9.68 16.84
C LYS A 107 6.61 -8.95 15.72
N TYR A 108 6.37 -7.67 15.93
CA TYR A 108 5.59 -6.84 15.02
C TYR A 108 6.49 -5.81 14.37
N PHE A 109 6.55 -5.81 13.05
CA PHE A 109 7.41 -4.93 12.28
C PHE A 109 6.61 -4.07 11.32
N LEU A 110 6.87 -2.76 11.32
CA LEU A 110 6.31 -1.82 10.36
C LEU A 110 7.33 -1.50 9.27
N TYR A 111 6.92 -1.49 8.00
CA TYR A 111 7.81 -1.10 6.91
C TYR A 111 8.00 0.42 6.88
N LYS A 112 9.24 0.85 6.67
CA LYS A 112 9.60 2.28 6.58
C LYS A 112 9.94 2.72 5.17
N HIS A 113 10.29 1.78 4.30
CA HIS A 113 10.73 2.09 2.94
C HIS A 113 9.91 1.32 1.90
N ILE A 114 9.42 2.06 0.92
CA ILE A 114 8.66 1.52 -0.22
C ILE A 114 9.47 1.72 -1.50
N HIS A 115 9.70 0.65 -2.24
CA HIS A 115 10.27 0.71 -3.58
C HIS A 115 9.15 0.64 -4.62
N PHE A 116 8.95 1.74 -5.36
CA PHE A 116 8.09 1.76 -6.53
C PHE A 116 8.87 1.37 -7.77
N ASP A 117 8.47 0.28 -8.41
CA ASP A 117 8.97 -0.11 -9.73
C ASP A 117 7.90 0.19 -10.77
N ILE A 118 8.23 1.09 -11.70
CA ILE A 118 7.30 1.64 -12.67
C ILE A 118 7.80 1.30 -14.07
N HIS A 119 7.00 0.54 -14.82
CA HIS A 119 7.30 0.21 -16.21
C HIS A 119 6.48 1.08 -17.15
N TYR A 120 7.13 1.56 -18.21
CA TYR A 120 6.51 2.44 -19.19
C TYR A 120 6.84 2.02 -20.63
N ASN A 121 5.97 2.37 -21.56
CA ASN A 121 6.23 2.26 -22.98
C ASN A 121 5.89 3.59 -23.64
N MET A 122 6.89 4.22 -24.26
CA MET A 122 6.83 5.59 -24.79
C MET A 122 6.43 6.59 -23.70
N ASP A 123 5.23 7.16 -23.80
CA ASP A 123 4.65 8.18 -22.92
C ASP A 123 3.59 7.60 -21.98
N ARG A 124 3.42 6.28 -21.94
CA ARG A 124 2.35 5.62 -21.18
C ARG A 124 2.89 4.68 -20.11
N VAL A 125 2.29 4.73 -18.93
CA VAL A 125 2.57 3.80 -17.85
C VAL A 125 1.90 2.46 -18.16
N ILE A 126 2.66 1.38 -17.99
CA ILE A 126 2.19 0.01 -18.25
C ILE A 126 1.97 -0.75 -16.96
N GLU A 127 2.84 -0.55 -15.98
CA GLU A 127 2.78 -1.28 -14.71
C GLU A 127 3.42 -0.45 -13.62
N ILE A 128 2.86 -0.51 -12.42
CA ILE A 128 3.46 0.01 -11.22
C ILE A 128 3.28 -1.01 -10.11
N THR A 129 4.34 -1.26 -9.35
CA THR A 129 4.31 -2.15 -8.19
C THR A 129 4.98 -1.46 -7.01
N ALA A 130 4.49 -1.73 -5.80
CA ALA A 130 5.10 -1.29 -4.56
C ALA A 130 5.70 -2.49 -3.84
N ARG A 131 7.00 -2.48 -3.61
CA ARG A 131 7.72 -3.51 -2.86
C ARG A 131 8.19 -2.96 -1.53
N MET A 132 7.91 -3.71 -0.47
CA MET A 132 8.39 -3.38 0.88
C MET A 132 9.82 -3.87 1.06
N ASP A 133 10.68 -3.04 1.65
CA ASP A 133 12.03 -3.48 2.02
C ASP A 133 11.99 -4.30 3.32
N PRO A 134 12.34 -5.61 3.29
CA PRO A 134 12.32 -6.45 4.48
C PRO A 134 13.33 -6.05 5.56
N HIS A 135 14.36 -5.27 5.20
CA HIS A 135 15.39 -4.80 6.11
C HIS A 135 15.10 -3.41 6.68
N SER A 136 14.30 -2.60 5.99
CA SER A 136 13.90 -1.26 6.46
C SER A 136 12.61 -1.33 7.27
N VAL A 137 12.73 -1.82 8.50
CA VAL A 137 11.60 -2.02 9.42
C VAL A 137 11.73 -1.22 10.72
N LEU A 138 10.59 -1.03 11.37
CA LEU A 138 10.45 -0.49 12.71
C LEU A 138 9.86 -1.56 13.62
N ASP A 139 10.53 -1.86 14.72
CA ASP A 139 10.01 -2.80 15.73
C ASP A 139 8.94 -2.11 16.59
N LEU A 140 7.72 -2.66 16.53
CA LEU A 140 6.56 -2.20 17.29
C LEU A 140 6.20 -3.15 18.43
N THR A 141 7.03 -4.13 18.78
CA THR A 141 6.68 -5.19 19.75
C THR A 141 6.43 -4.63 21.15
N GLU A 142 7.15 -3.58 21.55
CA GLU A 142 7.01 -2.95 22.86
C GLU A 142 6.21 -1.63 22.81
N ASP A 143 5.50 -1.31 23.89
CA ASP A 143 4.73 -0.06 24.05
C ASP A 143 5.66 1.11 24.44
N ARG A 144 6.56 1.48 23.53
CA ARG A 144 7.48 2.61 23.69
C ARG A 144 7.35 3.60 22.55
N GLU A 145 7.78 4.84 22.79
CA GLU A 145 7.88 5.82 21.72
C GLU A 145 9.00 5.42 20.74
N VAL A 146 8.77 5.65 19.45
CA VAL A 146 9.73 5.30 18.41
C VAL A 146 9.75 6.39 17.34
N ASP A 147 10.94 6.90 17.02
CA ASP A 147 11.12 7.80 15.89
C ASP A 147 11.14 7.00 14.58
N ALA A 148 10.28 7.39 13.66
CA ALA A 148 10.12 6.77 12.35
C ALA A 148 10.45 7.80 11.26
N GLU A 149 11.28 7.39 10.31
CA GLU A 149 11.51 8.12 9.06
C GLU A 149 11.02 7.23 7.92
N PHE A 150 9.95 7.66 7.27
CA PHE A 150 9.37 6.97 6.13
C PHE A 150 9.97 7.51 4.85
N THR A 151 10.37 6.60 3.97
CA THR A 151 11.09 6.92 2.73
C THR A 151 10.54 6.10 1.57
N TYR A 152 10.84 6.52 0.34
CA TYR A 152 10.50 5.76 -0.84
C TYR A 152 11.54 5.91 -1.95
N THR A 153 11.57 4.90 -2.81
CA THR A 153 12.32 4.89 -4.07
C THR A 153 11.33 4.85 -5.22
N ALA A 154 11.63 5.50 -6.33
CA ALA A 154 10.89 5.36 -7.59
C ALA A 154 11.87 5.02 -8.70
N LYS A 155 11.67 3.88 -9.37
CA LYS A 155 12.50 3.43 -10.49
C LYS A 155 11.67 3.24 -11.74
N TRP A 156 12.08 3.89 -12.81
CA TRP A 156 11.44 3.83 -14.12
C TRP A 156 12.19 2.89 -15.05
N LYS A 157 11.45 1.98 -15.70
CA LYS A 157 12.02 1.02 -16.64
C LYS A 157 11.19 0.90 -17.91
N GLY A 158 11.85 1.08 -19.06
CA GLY A 158 11.21 0.89 -20.36
C GLY A 158 10.79 -0.57 -20.59
N THR A 159 9.63 -0.77 -21.21
CA THR A 159 9.11 -2.06 -21.64
C THR A 159 8.58 -2.00 -23.08
N TYR A 160 8.54 -3.16 -23.74
CA TYR A 160 7.98 -3.32 -25.09
C TYR A 160 6.49 -3.67 -25.07
N ILE A 161 5.91 -3.87 -23.88
CA ILE A 161 4.47 -4.17 -23.72
C ILE A 161 3.65 -2.99 -24.22
N LEU A 162 2.77 -3.23 -25.18
CA LEU A 162 1.85 -2.22 -25.71
C LEU A 162 0.81 -1.85 -24.64
N PHE A 163 0.38 -0.59 -24.66
CA PHE A 163 -0.63 -0.09 -23.72
C PHE A 163 -1.96 -0.86 -23.80
N GLU A 164 -2.34 -1.37 -24.96
CA GLU A 164 -3.54 -2.21 -25.13
C GLU A 164 -3.47 -3.50 -24.30
N ASN A 165 -2.26 -4.03 -24.10
CA ASN A 165 -2.01 -5.24 -23.30
C ASN A 165 -1.75 -4.92 -21.83
N ARG A 166 -1.91 -3.65 -21.41
CA ARG A 166 -1.71 -3.19 -20.02
C ARG A 166 -2.58 -3.98 -19.05
N MET A 167 -3.87 -4.15 -19.39
CA MET A 167 -4.82 -4.82 -18.52
C MET A 167 -4.48 -6.31 -18.36
N ASP A 168 -4.05 -6.98 -19.42
CA ASP A 168 -3.62 -8.38 -19.36
C ASP A 168 -2.40 -8.55 -18.46
N LYS A 169 -1.42 -7.64 -18.57
CA LYS A 169 -0.23 -7.63 -17.69
C LYS A 169 -0.61 -7.37 -16.24
N PHE A 170 -1.50 -6.42 -16.00
CA PHE A 170 -2.01 -6.11 -14.67
C PHE A 170 -2.72 -7.33 -14.07
N MET A 171 -3.63 -7.95 -14.82
CA MET A 171 -4.33 -9.15 -14.40
C MET A 171 -3.34 -10.25 -14.02
N GLN A 172 -2.33 -10.55 -14.84
CA GLN A 172 -1.33 -11.57 -14.51
C GLN A 172 -0.54 -11.30 -13.22
N THR A 173 -0.26 -10.03 -12.93
CA THR A 173 0.60 -9.63 -11.80
C THR A 173 -0.21 -9.46 -10.51
N SER A 174 -1.46 -9.02 -10.61
CA SER A 174 -2.32 -8.65 -9.49
C SER A 174 -3.37 -9.71 -9.12
N LEU A 175 -3.79 -10.58 -10.06
CA LEU A 175 -4.78 -11.64 -9.82
C LEU A 175 -4.43 -12.60 -8.66
N PRO A 176 -3.17 -13.03 -8.45
CA PRO A 176 -2.85 -13.95 -7.36
C PRO A 176 -3.29 -13.42 -5.98
N HIS A 177 -3.20 -12.10 -5.79
CA HIS A 177 -3.59 -11.45 -4.52
C HIS A 177 -5.10 -11.21 -4.40
N ILE A 178 -5.82 -11.02 -5.52
CA ILE A 178 -7.26 -10.73 -5.54
C ILE A 178 -8.10 -12.03 -5.44
N LEU A 179 -7.63 -13.13 -6.04
CA LEU A 179 -8.39 -14.38 -6.13
C LEU A 179 -8.47 -15.17 -4.82
N GLU A 180 -7.49 -15.03 -3.91
CA GLU A 180 -7.49 -15.74 -2.62
C GLU A 180 -8.72 -15.42 -1.74
N ILE A 181 -9.36 -14.25 -1.93
CA ILE A 181 -10.35 -13.72 -1.00
C ILE A 181 -11.81 -14.11 -1.36
N HIS A 182 -12.10 -14.53 -2.61
CA HIS A 182 -13.49 -14.61 -3.09
C HIS A 182 -14.01 -15.97 -3.54
N TRP A 183 -13.16 -16.97 -3.79
CA TRP A 183 -13.65 -18.25 -4.34
C TRP A 183 -14.48 -19.06 -3.32
N PHE A 184 -14.25 -18.89 -2.02
CA PHE A 184 -15.09 -19.49 -0.97
C PHE A 184 -16.54 -19.02 -1.05
N SER A 185 -16.77 -17.73 -1.32
CA SER A 185 -18.12 -17.17 -1.47
C SER A 185 -18.79 -17.62 -2.77
N ILE A 186 -18.02 -17.78 -3.85
CA ILE A 186 -18.53 -18.28 -5.14
C ILE A 186 -18.97 -19.74 -5.00
N ILE A 187 -18.14 -20.60 -4.38
CA ILE A 187 -18.51 -22.00 -4.16
C ILE A 187 -19.70 -22.11 -3.21
N ASN A 188 -19.69 -21.39 -2.08
CA ASN A 188 -20.79 -21.45 -1.12
C ASN A 188 -22.10 -20.94 -1.74
N SER A 189 -22.05 -19.92 -2.60
CA SER A 189 -23.22 -19.46 -3.36
C SER A 189 -23.72 -20.53 -4.35
N CYS A 190 -22.85 -21.15 -5.14
CA CYS A 190 -23.24 -22.20 -6.08
C CYS A 190 -23.83 -23.43 -5.39
N VAL A 191 -23.27 -23.84 -4.25
CA VAL A 191 -23.78 -24.97 -3.46
C VAL A 191 -25.18 -24.69 -2.91
N THR A 192 -25.45 -23.45 -2.49
CA THR A 192 -26.78 -23.05 -1.98
C THR A 192 -27.84 -23.00 -3.08
N VAL A 193 -27.45 -22.74 -4.33
CA VAL A 193 -28.37 -22.70 -5.49
C VAL A 193 -28.70 -24.10 -6.02
N LEU A 194 -27.81 -25.09 -5.79
CA LEU A 194 -27.95 -26.46 -6.27
C LEU A 194 -28.55 -27.44 -5.24
N LEU A 195 -28.83 -26.97 -4.02
CA LEU A 195 -29.54 -27.69 -2.94
C LEU A 195 -30.98 -27.19 -2.81
#